data_AF-F0YAM1-F1
#
_entry.id   AF-F0YAM1-F1
#
_cell.length_a   1.000
_cell.length_b   1.000
_cell.length_c   1.000
_cell.angle_alpha   90.00
_cell.angle_beta   90.00
_cell.angle_gamma   90.00
#
_symmetry.space_group_name_H-M   'P 1'
#
loop_
_entity.id
_entity.type
_entity.pdbx_description
1 polymer ?
#
loop_
_entity_poly.entity_id
_entity_poly.type
_entity_poly.pdbx_seq_one_letter_code
_entity_poly.pdbx_strand_id
1 'polypeptide(L)'
;LNYARFFLGDVLKNVRGKVLYLDTDTIVHGDVAELVDAALAGGAPAVAAVPRGDGRKLRLAPSVTTDPAARAALSARGVGVNTTQRRRPQTFIDDFNAGVVVVDLAEWDARNLTATTLEWMALNLAHGLYTKGSNPPLVLAVAGDFERLDARWN
;
A
#
# COMPACT_ATOMS: atom_id res chain seq x y z
N LEU A 1 11.16 -12.85 -4.08
CA LEU A 1 10.70 -11.78 -5.00
C LEU A 1 9.92 -10.65 -4.30
N ASN A 2 9.74 -10.67 -2.98
CA ASN A 2 8.76 -9.86 -2.25
C ASN A 2 8.86 -8.32 -2.41
N TYR A 3 9.98 -7.82 -2.94
CA TYR A 3 10.24 -6.40 -3.18
C TYR A 3 10.09 -5.99 -4.64
N ALA A 4 10.00 -6.94 -5.58
CA ALA A 4 9.91 -6.65 -7.02
C ALA A 4 8.70 -5.79 -7.37
N ARG A 5 7.56 -6.02 -6.68
CA ARG A 5 6.33 -5.24 -6.84
C ARG A 5 6.47 -3.75 -6.55
N PHE A 6 7.52 -3.33 -5.83
CA PHE A 6 7.76 -1.91 -5.55
C PHE A 6 8.32 -1.17 -6.75
N PHE A 7 8.84 -1.89 -7.74
CA PHE A 7 9.50 -1.34 -8.91
C PHE A 7 8.67 -1.53 -10.18
N LEU A 8 7.36 -1.79 -10.07
CA LEU A 8 6.50 -2.02 -11.24
C LEU A 8 6.54 -0.85 -12.22
N GLY A 9 6.45 0.40 -11.75
CA GLY A 9 6.58 1.60 -12.59
C GLY A 9 7.94 1.68 -13.32
N ASP A 10 9.03 1.34 -12.62
CA ASP A 10 10.38 1.41 -13.19
C ASP A 10 10.63 0.30 -14.21
N VAL A 11 10.23 -0.93 -13.88
CA VAL A 11 10.44 -2.13 -14.70
C VAL A 11 9.52 -2.11 -15.93
N LEU A 12 8.29 -1.63 -15.77
CA LEU A 12 7.27 -1.61 -16.82
C LEU A 12 7.07 -0.20 -17.40
N LYS A 13 8.07 0.68 -17.36
CA LYS A 13 7.99 2.09 -17.80
C LYS A 13 7.45 2.32 -19.23
N ASN A 14 7.51 1.31 -20.09
CA ASN A 14 7.02 1.36 -21.47
C ASN A 14 5.63 0.74 -21.65
N VAL A 15 5.08 0.12 -20.60
CA VAL A 15 3.72 -0.41 -20.56
C VAL A 15 2.78 0.73 -20.19
N ARG A 16 1.61 0.78 -20.83
CA ARG A 16 0.56 1.76 -20.54
C ARG A 16 -0.67 1.03 -20.02
N GLY A 17 -1.35 1.64 -19.05
CA GLY A 17 -2.59 1.14 -18.48
C GLY A 17 -2.40 0.26 -17.23
N LYS A 18 -3.40 -0.59 -16.99
CA LYS A 18 -3.52 -1.42 -15.80
C LYS A 18 -2.63 -2.67 -15.88
N VAL A 19 -2.00 -3.02 -14.77
CA VAL A 19 -1.20 -4.25 -14.58
C VAL A 19 -1.74 -5.02 -13.39
N LEU A 20 -1.94 -6.32 -13.55
CA LEU A 20 -2.20 -7.24 -12.44
C LEU A 20 -0.87 -7.82 -11.93
N TYR A 21 -0.60 -7.61 -10.65
CA TYR A 21 0.46 -8.31 -9.92
C TYR A 21 -0.14 -9.49 -9.14
N LEU A 22 0.50 -10.65 -9.28
CA LEU A 22 0.19 -11.88 -8.54
C LEU A 22 1.46 -12.38 -7.85
N ASP A 23 1.36 -12.77 -6.58
CA ASP A 23 2.46 -13.47 -5.90
C ASP A 23 2.71 -14.83 -6.56
N THR A 24 3.95 -15.30 -6.48
CA THR A 24 4.42 -16.52 -7.18
C THR A 24 3.79 -17.82 -6.68
N ASP A 25 3.10 -17.78 -5.54
CA ASP A 25 2.36 -18.89 -4.92
C ASP A 25 0.84 -18.77 -5.12
N THR A 26 0.37 -17.85 -5.97
CA THR A 26 -1.06 -17.69 -6.28
C THR A 26 -1.55 -18.77 -7.24
N ILE A 27 -2.67 -19.42 -6.91
CA ILE A 27 -3.42 -20.29 -7.82
C ILE A 27 -4.66 -19.54 -8.30
N VAL A 28 -4.82 -19.45 -9.62
CA VAL A 28 -5.93 -18.74 -10.26
C VAL A 28 -7.00 -19.75 -10.69
N HIS A 29 -8.24 -19.55 -10.23
CA HIS A 29 -9.37 -20.43 -10.51
C HIS A 29 -10.39 -19.86 -11.51
N GLY A 30 -10.21 -18.62 -11.99
CA GLY A 30 -11.15 -17.93 -12.87
C GLY A 30 -10.45 -16.96 -13.83
N ASP A 31 -11.24 -16.21 -14.59
CA ASP A 31 -10.70 -15.22 -15.54
C ASP A 31 -10.22 -13.96 -14.80
N VAL A 32 -8.93 -13.67 -14.92
CA VAL A 32 -8.31 -12.49 -14.31
C VAL A 32 -8.58 -11.21 -15.09
N ALA A 33 -8.99 -11.30 -16.36
CA ALA A 33 -9.37 -10.15 -17.15
C ALA A 33 -10.60 -9.45 -16.54
N GLU A 34 -11.55 -10.22 -16.00
CA GLU A 34 -12.72 -9.66 -15.28
C GLU A 34 -12.31 -8.74 -14.13
N LEU A 35 -11.28 -9.11 -13.36
CA LEU A 35 -10.75 -8.29 -12.29
C LEU A 35 -10.09 -7.03 -12.85
N VAL A 36 -9.20 -7.20 -13.84
CA VAL A 36 -8.45 -6.08 -14.41
C VAL A 36 -9.40 -5.07 -15.03
N ASP A 37 -10.42 -5.50 -15.76
CA ASP A 37 -11.37 -4.62 -16.44
C ASP A 37 -12.24 -3.84 -15.45
N ALA A 38 -12.74 -4.51 -14.41
CA ALA A 38 -13.58 -3.88 -13.39
C ALA A 38 -12.81 -2.91 -12.48
N ALA A 39 -11.55 -3.23 -12.15
CA ALA A 39 -10.74 -2.43 -11.24
C ALA A 39 -10.38 -1.05 -11.81
N LEU A 40 -10.36 -0.04 -10.95
CA LEU A 40 -9.94 1.33 -11.25
C LEU A 40 -10.79 2.03 -12.34
N ALA A 41 -11.98 1.52 -12.63
CA ALA A 41 -12.84 2.02 -13.70
C ALA A 41 -13.30 3.47 -13.49
N GLY A 42 -13.37 3.93 -12.24
CA GLY A 42 -13.79 5.29 -11.89
C GLY A 42 -12.67 6.34 -11.92
N GLY A 43 -11.40 5.92 -12.04
CA GLY A 43 -10.22 6.80 -11.96
C GLY A 43 -10.14 7.53 -10.62
N ALA A 44 -9.36 7.02 -9.66
CA ALA A 44 -9.06 7.77 -8.44
C ALA A 44 -7.78 7.25 -7.72
N PRO A 45 -7.67 5.95 -7.36
CA PRO A 45 -6.44 5.43 -6.78
C PRO A 45 -5.54 4.79 -7.83
N ALA A 46 -4.23 4.75 -7.57
CA ALA A 46 -3.27 4.02 -8.41
C ALA A 46 -3.33 2.50 -8.19
N VAL A 47 -3.99 2.06 -7.12
CA VAL A 47 -3.96 0.68 -6.63
C VAL A 47 -5.38 0.22 -6.31
N ALA A 48 -5.75 -0.96 -6.79
CA ALA A 48 -6.91 -1.71 -6.34
C ALA A 48 -6.44 -3.02 -5.70
N ALA A 49 -6.91 -3.29 -4.49
CA ALA A 49 -6.50 -4.47 -3.72
C ALA A 49 -7.63 -4.94 -2.79
N VAL A 50 -7.58 -6.21 -2.40
CA VAL A 50 -8.53 -6.75 -1.43
C VAL A 50 -8.14 -6.26 -0.03
N PRO A 51 -9.01 -5.53 0.68
CA PRO A 51 -8.76 -5.14 2.07
C PRO A 51 -8.50 -6.39 2.92
N ARG A 52 -7.62 -6.29 3.91
CA ARG A 52 -7.51 -7.39 4.88
C ARG A 52 -8.83 -7.50 5.63
N GLY A 53 -9.50 -8.66 5.52
CA GLY A 53 -10.77 -8.93 6.19
C GLY A 53 -10.69 -8.75 7.71
N ASP A 54 -11.86 -8.68 8.37
CA ASP A 54 -12.09 -8.47 9.82
C ASP A 54 -11.85 -7.05 10.38
N GLY A 55 -11.56 -6.07 9.52
CA GLY A 55 -11.27 -4.70 9.96
C GLY A 55 -9.86 -4.52 10.52
N ARG A 56 -8.97 -5.52 10.33
CA ARG A 56 -7.53 -5.39 10.55
C ARG A 56 -6.97 -4.17 9.83
N LYS A 57 -6.29 -3.35 10.61
CA LYS A 57 -5.53 -2.19 10.15
C LYS A 57 -4.05 -2.41 10.43
N LEU A 58 -3.21 -1.84 9.58
CA LEU A 58 -1.78 -1.74 9.84
C LEU A 58 -1.59 -0.85 11.08
N ARG A 59 -1.13 -1.46 12.16
CA ARG A 59 -0.80 -0.75 13.40
C ARG A 59 0.66 -0.29 13.36
N LEU A 60 0.86 1.02 13.51
CA LEU A 60 2.20 1.58 13.63
C LEU A 60 2.68 1.56 15.09
N ALA A 61 4.00 1.55 15.25
CA ALA A 61 4.65 1.64 16.54
C ALA A 61 4.33 2.99 17.20
N PRO A 62 4.20 3.06 18.54
CA PRO A 62 3.95 4.32 19.24
C PRO A 62 5.00 5.40 18.97
N SER A 63 6.24 5.01 18.60
CA SER A 63 7.32 5.92 18.21
C SER A 63 6.95 6.85 17.06
N VAL A 64 5.99 6.47 16.20
CA VAL A 64 5.49 7.31 15.11
C VAL A 64 4.90 8.64 15.61
N THR A 65 4.48 8.72 16.87
CA THR A 65 3.92 9.95 17.46
C THR A 65 4.98 10.91 17.99
N THR A 66 6.19 10.41 18.21
CA THR A 66 7.34 11.18 18.75
C THR A 66 8.42 11.41 17.69
N ASP A 67 8.44 10.63 16.62
CA ASP A 67 9.40 10.74 15.52
C ASP A 67 9.00 11.84 14.52
N PRO A 68 9.77 12.93 14.37
CA PRO A 68 9.40 14.03 13.48
C PRO A 68 9.36 13.63 12.00
N ALA A 69 10.26 12.75 11.55
CA ALA A 69 10.33 12.34 10.16
C ALA A 69 9.15 11.45 9.79
N ALA A 70 8.82 10.49 10.65
CA ALA A 70 7.67 9.62 10.46
C ALA A 70 6.34 10.42 10.46
N ARG A 71 6.21 11.42 11.33
CA ARG A 71 5.04 12.31 11.37
C ARG A 71 4.91 13.15 10.11
N ALA A 72 6.01 13.70 9.61
CA ALA A 72 6.02 14.48 8.38
C ALA A 72 5.59 13.61 7.20
N ALA A 73 6.14 12.39 7.08
CA ALA A 73 5.77 11.44 6.02
C ALA A 73 4.29 11.04 6.07
N LEU A 74 3.73 10.76 7.25
CA LEU A 74 2.30 10.49 7.41
C LEU A 74 1.44 11.71 7.05
N SER A 75 1.81 12.90 7.52
CA SER A 75 1.08 14.14 7.24
C SER A 75 1.07 14.49 5.76
N ALA A 76 2.18 14.27 5.04
CA ALA A 76 2.27 14.48 3.60
C ALA A 76 1.32 13.58 2.80
N ARG A 77 0.84 12.48 3.41
CA ARG A 77 -0.12 11.53 2.84
C ARG A 77 -1.53 11.68 3.42
N GLY A 78 -1.79 12.76 4.17
CA GLY A 78 -3.09 12.99 4.79
C GLY A 78 -3.42 12.04 5.94
N VAL A 79 -2.45 11.27 6.45
CA VAL A 79 -2.65 10.38 7.59
C VAL A 79 -2.48 11.17 8.89
N GLY A 80 -3.60 11.42 9.56
CA GLY A 80 -3.61 12.10 10.85
C GLY A 80 -2.99 11.25 11.96
N VAL A 81 -2.03 11.82 12.70
CA VAL A 81 -1.46 11.21 13.90
C VAL A 81 -2.08 11.84 15.14
N ASN A 82 -2.82 11.05 15.92
CA ASN A 82 -3.36 11.53 17.20
C ASN A 82 -2.23 11.64 18.23
N THR A 83 -1.97 12.86 18.68
CA THR A 83 -0.89 13.18 19.64
C THR A 83 -1.43 13.54 21.03
N THR A 84 -2.76 13.62 21.18
CA THR A 84 -3.41 14.10 22.41
C THR A 84 -3.81 12.96 23.36
N GLN A 85 -3.69 11.70 22.93
CA GLN A 85 -3.94 10.54 23.79
C GLN A 85 -2.91 10.44 24.92
N ARG A 86 -3.35 10.68 26.16
CA ARG A 86 -2.52 10.61 27.39
C ARG A 86 -2.02 9.19 27.74
N ARG A 87 -2.57 8.14 27.14
CA ARG A 87 -2.12 6.74 27.31
C ARG A 87 -1.82 6.15 25.93
N ARG A 88 -0.53 5.91 25.65
CA ARG A 88 0.04 5.24 24.46
C ARG A 88 -0.75 5.47 23.16
N PRO A 89 -0.52 6.57 22.44
CA PRO A 89 -1.22 6.85 21.18
C PRO A 89 -1.04 5.71 20.17
N GLN A 90 -2.12 5.39 19.45
CA GLN A 90 -2.13 4.35 18.42
C GLN A 90 -2.51 4.96 17.08
N THR A 91 -1.73 4.63 16.05
CA THR A 91 -2.00 5.02 14.66
C THR A 91 -2.27 3.78 13.84
N PHE A 92 -3.35 3.83 13.08
CA PHE A 92 -3.84 2.74 12.24
C PHE A 92 -4.01 3.22 10.81
N ILE A 93 -3.60 2.40 9.85
CA ILE A 93 -3.79 2.62 8.41
C ILE A 93 -4.57 1.44 7.85
N ASP A 94 -5.50 1.71 6.93
CA ASP A 94 -6.27 0.64 6.29
C ASP A 94 -5.34 -0.27 5.49
N ASP A 95 -5.43 -1.57 5.75
CA ASP A 95 -4.50 -2.58 5.24
C ASP A 95 -5.15 -3.38 4.10
N PHE A 96 -4.33 -3.89 3.18
CA PHE A 96 -4.75 -4.74 2.06
C PHE A 96 -3.74 -5.86 1.82
N ASN A 97 -4.18 -6.93 1.16
CA ASN A 97 -3.27 -7.97 0.72
C ASN A 97 -2.55 -7.53 -0.57
N ALA A 98 -1.23 -7.36 -0.54
CA ALA A 98 -0.44 -6.99 -1.72
C ALA A 98 0.00 -8.17 -2.61
N GLY A 99 -0.56 -9.37 -2.40
CA GLY A 99 -0.32 -10.56 -3.21
C GLY A 99 -1.21 -10.68 -4.46
N VAL A 100 -2.34 -9.97 -4.49
CA VAL A 100 -3.18 -9.78 -5.68
C VAL A 100 -3.54 -8.29 -5.75
N VAL A 101 -2.97 -7.59 -6.73
CA VAL A 101 -3.10 -6.12 -6.83
C VAL A 101 -3.23 -5.71 -8.28
N VAL A 102 -4.23 -4.89 -8.60
CA VAL A 102 -4.29 -4.16 -9.88
C VAL A 102 -3.68 -2.79 -9.68
N VAL A 103 -2.79 -2.40 -10.57
CA VAL A 103 -2.08 -1.12 -10.54
C VAL A 103 -2.33 -0.37 -11.84
N ASP A 104 -2.70 0.90 -11.76
CA ASP A 104 -2.58 1.81 -12.89
C ASP A 104 -1.17 2.42 -12.87
N LEU A 105 -0.36 2.11 -13.89
CA LEU A 105 1.04 2.55 -13.94
C LEU A 105 1.18 4.06 -14.09
N ALA A 106 0.25 4.75 -14.77
CA ALA A 106 0.31 6.20 -14.92
C ALA A 106 0.04 6.89 -13.59
N GLU A 107 -0.97 6.42 -12.85
CA GLU A 107 -1.29 6.95 -11.53
C GLU A 107 -0.23 6.59 -10.47
N TRP A 108 0.42 5.41 -10.61
CA TRP A 108 1.54 4.98 -9.77
C TRP A 108 2.74 5.92 -9.90
N ASP A 109 3.11 6.25 -11.14
CA ASP A 109 4.20 7.17 -11.45
C ASP A 109 3.86 8.60 -11.02
N ALA A 110 2.64 9.06 -11.30
CA ALA A 110 2.17 10.41 -10.90
C ALA A 110 2.20 10.63 -9.38
N ARG A 111 1.95 9.58 -8.58
CA ARG A 111 2.04 9.60 -7.10
C ARG A 111 3.42 9.24 -6.56
N ASN A 112 4.39 8.95 -7.44
CA ASN A 112 5.75 8.55 -7.10
C ASN A 112 5.78 7.39 -6.08
N LEU A 113 4.95 6.36 -6.30
CA LEU A 113 4.72 5.29 -5.33
C LEU A 113 5.96 4.43 -5.08
N THR A 114 6.81 4.22 -6.08
CA THR A 114 8.09 3.50 -5.90
C THR A 114 8.97 4.19 -4.88
N ALA A 115 9.28 5.47 -5.08
CA ALA A 115 10.16 6.23 -4.20
C ALA A 115 9.60 6.31 -2.77
N THR A 116 8.29 6.53 -2.65
CA THR A 116 7.59 6.61 -1.35
C THR A 116 7.64 5.28 -0.60
N THR A 117 7.47 4.17 -1.31
CA THR A 117 7.57 2.83 -0.72
C THR A 117 8.97 2.60 -0.13
N LEU A 118 10.02 3.01 -0.87
CA LEU A 118 11.41 2.91 -0.41
C LEU A 118 11.71 3.86 0.76
N GLU A 119 11.13 5.05 0.78
CA GLU A 119 11.22 5.98 1.91
C GLU A 119 10.66 5.36 3.19
N TRP A 120 9.48 4.72 3.12
CA TRP A 120 8.91 4.01 4.27
C TRP A 120 9.76 2.84 4.76
N MET A 121 10.49 2.18 3.86
CA MET A 121 11.46 1.15 4.25
C MET A 121 12.65 1.76 5.00
N ALA A 122 13.20 2.87 4.50
CA ALA A 122 14.32 3.56 5.12
C ALA A 122 13.95 4.12 6.50
N LEU A 123 12.78 4.75 6.62
CA LEU A 123 12.25 5.24 7.90
C LEU A 123 12.05 4.10 8.91
N ASN A 124 11.51 2.97 8.48
CA ASN A 124 11.33 1.84 9.37
C ASN A 124 12.66 1.20 9.81
N LEU A 125 13.65 1.16 8.92
CA LEU A 125 15.00 0.69 9.26
C LEU A 125 15.65 1.54 10.35
N ALA A 126 15.47 2.86 10.29
CA ALA A 126 16.04 3.79 11.26
C ALA A 126 15.25 3.86 12.58
N HIS A 127 13.91 3.76 12.53
CA HIS A 127 13.04 4.16 13.65
C HIS A 127 12.08 3.07 14.15
N GLY A 128 12.02 1.90 13.49
CA GLY A 128 11.18 0.77 13.91
C GLY A 128 9.69 1.10 13.96
N LEU A 129 9.15 1.65 12.88
CA LEU A 129 7.78 2.16 12.78
C LEU A 129 6.71 1.07 12.63
N TYR A 130 7.06 -0.12 12.14
CA TYR A 130 6.15 -1.26 11.96
C TYR A 130 6.90 -2.60 12.03
N THR A 131 6.16 -3.70 12.20
CA THR A 131 6.73 -5.05 12.25
C THR A 131 7.19 -5.53 10.87
N LYS A 132 8.21 -6.39 10.83
CA LYS A 132 8.84 -6.86 9.59
C LYS A 132 7.85 -7.46 8.60
N GLY A 133 8.15 -7.30 7.31
CA GLY A 133 7.38 -7.82 6.18
C GLY A 133 7.47 -6.90 4.97
N SER A 134 7.08 -7.40 3.80
CA SER A 134 7.05 -6.60 2.56
C SER A 134 5.70 -5.93 2.31
N ASN A 135 4.66 -6.19 3.11
CA ASN A 135 3.34 -5.56 2.93
C ASN A 135 3.30 -4.10 3.43
N PRO A 136 3.77 -3.80 4.66
CA PRO A 136 3.60 -2.47 5.24
C PRO A 136 4.15 -1.31 4.40
N PRO A 137 5.31 -1.40 3.73
CA PRO A 137 5.83 -0.30 2.92
C PRO A 137 4.86 0.18 1.85
N LEU A 138 4.21 -0.74 1.12
CA LEU A 138 3.28 -0.39 0.05
C LEU A 138 1.96 0.15 0.61
N VAL A 139 1.45 -0.47 1.69
CA VAL A 139 0.26 0.02 2.41
C VAL A 139 0.45 1.45 2.90
N LEU A 140 1.64 1.76 3.42
CA LEU A 140 2.03 3.10 3.87
C LEU A 140 2.20 4.10 2.73
N ALA A 141 2.75 3.67 1.59
CA ALA A 141 2.87 4.52 0.42
C ALA A 141 1.48 4.92 -0.11
N VAL A 142 0.54 3.98 -0.12
CA VAL A 142 -0.84 4.20 -0.57
C VAL A 142 -1.68 4.92 0.50
N ALA A 143 -1.39 4.72 1.78
CA ALA A 143 -1.96 5.47 2.90
C ALA A 143 -3.51 5.48 2.97
N GLY A 144 -4.15 4.41 2.49
CA GLY A 144 -5.62 4.29 2.44
C GLY A 144 -6.26 4.78 1.14
N ASP A 145 -5.49 5.36 0.22
CA ASP A 145 -5.93 5.76 -1.13
C ASP A 145 -5.89 4.57 -2.12
N PHE A 146 -6.72 3.55 -1.88
CA PHE A 146 -6.87 2.39 -2.76
C PHE A 146 -8.34 2.03 -3.01
N GLU A 147 -8.59 1.45 -4.18
CA GLU A 147 -9.88 0.85 -4.48
C GLU A 147 -9.99 -0.49 -3.75
N ARG A 148 -11.08 -0.65 -3.01
CA ARG A 148 -11.35 -1.85 -2.22
C ARG A 148 -12.03 -2.88 -3.10
N LEU A 149 -11.27 -3.89 -3.49
CA LEU A 149 -11.80 -5.03 -4.25
C LEU A 149 -12.64 -5.95 -3.36
N ASP A 150 -13.57 -6.66 -3.99
CA ASP A 150 -14.36 -7.71 -3.33
C ASP A 150 -13.46 -8.83 -2.79
N ALA A 151 -13.81 -9.37 -1.63
CA ALA A 151 -13.05 -10.43 -0.98
C ALA A 151 -12.90 -11.70 -1.82
N ARG A 152 -13.79 -11.95 -2.80
CA ARG A 152 -13.71 -13.10 -3.71
C ARG A 152 -12.41 -13.17 -4.52
N TRP A 153 -11.69 -12.07 -4.63
CA TRP A 153 -10.42 -11.98 -5.36
C TRP A 153 -9.19 -12.35 -4.50
N ASN A 154 -9.37 -12.77 -3.24
CA ASN A 154 -8.29 -13.22 -2.34
C ASN A 154 -8.66 -14.47 -1.54
#